data_AF-A0A2Z2KDP7-F1
#
_entry.id   AF-A0A2Z2KDP7-F1
#
_cell.length_a   1.000
_cell.length_b   1.000
_cell.length_c   1.000
_cell.angle_alpha   90.00
_cell.angle_beta   90.00
_cell.angle_gamma   90.00
#
_symmetry.space_group_name_H-M   'P 1'
#
loop_
_entity.id
_entity.type
_entity.pdbx_description
1 polymer ?
#
loop_
_entity_poly.entity_id
_entity_poly.type
_entity_poly.pdbx_seq_one_letter_code
_entity_poly.pdbx_strand_id
1 'polypeptide(L)'
;MANKIQVRRGTKAQLTAKGALAIGEPGYCTDTGELYIGNGSGANTKVSVSEAERTAWNAKLTAASKTWIAPTLLNNWTNYGGTEDTAGYTKDSDGFVHIKGTVKLGYAAAVVYTLPPGYRPAKTLRFPLVAAEKFGAMTIDPSGGVFFNNDIDGTYVSMQIPPFLAEQ
;
A
#
# COMPACT_ATOMS: atom_id res chain seq x y z
N MET A 1 -39.53 -19.96 -25.78
CA MET A 1 -39.37 -20.48 -24.41
C MET A 1 -38.00 -20.04 -23.90
N ALA A 2 -37.93 -19.32 -22.78
CA ALA A 2 -36.63 -18.94 -22.20
C ALA A 2 -36.12 -20.09 -21.32
N ASN A 3 -34.98 -20.68 -21.68
CA ASN A 3 -34.32 -21.65 -20.83
C ASN A 3 -33.79 -20.93 -19.58
N LYS A 4 -34.28 -21.32 -18.39
CA LYS A 4 -33.82 -20.77 -17.12
C LYS A 4 -32.69 -21.63 -16.58
N ILE A 5 -31.56 -21.00 -16.26
CA ILE A 5 -30.53 -21.65 -15.44
C ILE A 5 -31.11 -21.80 -14.03
N GLN A 6 -31.06 -23.01 -13.48
CA GLN A 6 -31.48 -23.31 -12.12
C GLN A 6 -30.23 -23.48 -11.25
N VAL A 7 -30.28 -22.98 -10.02
CA VAL A 7 -29.19 -23.08 -9.04
C VAL A 7 -29.74 -23.72 -7.78
N ARG A 8 -29.09 -24.78 -7.29
CA ARG A 8 -29.44 -25.37 -6.00
C ARG A 8 -29.02 -24.40 -4.89
N ARG A 9 -29.94 -23.98 -4.03
CA ARG A 9 -29.64 -23.02 -2.94
C ARG A 9 -30.17 -23.47 -1.59
N GLY A 10 -29.48 -23.07 -0.53
CA GLY A 10 -29.83 -23.34 0.86
C GLY A 10 -28.66 -23.06 1.80
N THR A 11 -28.82 -23.29 3.09
CA THR A 11 -27.70 -23.24 4.06
C THR A 11 -26.71 -24.37 3.80
N LYS A 12 -25.48 -24.27 4.32
CA LYS A 12 -24.45 -25.30 4.11
C LYS A 12 -24.93 -26.67 4.58
N ALA A 13 -25.57 -26.73 5.74
CA ALA A 13 -26.14 -27.94 6.30
C ALA A 13 -27.24 -28.53 5.40
N GLN A 14 -28.15 -27.70 4.88
CA GLN A 14 -29.21 -28.14 3.97
C GLN A 14 -28.66 -28.70 2.66
N LEU A 15 -27.61 -28.09 2.11
CA LEU A 15 -26.99 -28.53 0.86
C LEU A 15 -26.20 -29.83 1.07
N THR A 16 -25.46 -29.98 2.16
CA THR A 16 -24.76 -31.23 2.51
C THR A 16 -25.74 -32.39 2.68
N ALA A 17 -26.89 -32.16 3.34
CA ALA A 17 -27.92 -33.18 3.53
C ALA A 17 -28.55 -33.65 2.21
N LYS A 18 -28.57 -32.80 1.17
CA LYS A 18 -29.04 -33.13 -0.18
C LYS A 18 -27.99 -33.89 -1.01
N GLY A 19 -26.79 -34.08 -0.50
CA GLY A 19 -25.68 -34.72 -1.21
C GLY A 19 -25.03 -33.83 -2.27
N ALA A 20 -24.06 -34.40 -3.00
CA ALA A 20 -23.31 -33.70 -4.01
C ALA A 20 -24.20 -33.18 -5.16
N LEU A 21 -23.75 -32.09 -5.78
CA LEU A 21 -24.33 -31.54 -7.00
C LEU A 21 -24.02 -32.48 -8.16
N ALA A 22 -24.92 -32.57 -9.14
CA ALA A 22 -24.64 -33.28 -10.38
C ALA A 22 -23.48 -32.60 -11.12
N ILE A 23 -22.82 -33.32 -12.04
CA ILE A 23 -21.71 -32.77 -12.81
C ILE A 23 -22.14 -31.48 -13.54
N GLY A 24 -21.44 -30.37 -13.28
CA GLY A 24 -21.76 -29.06 -13.85
C GLY A 24 -22.95 -28.33 -13.20
N GLU A 25 -23.66 -28.92 -12.24
CA GLU A 25 -24.76 -28.25 -11.55
C GLU A 25 -24.22 -27.16 -10.59
N PRO A 26 -24.74 -25.92 -10.67
CA PRO A 26 -24.35 -24.85 -9.76
C PRO A 26 -25.11 -24.92 -8.43
N GLY A 27 -24.39 -24.65 -7.34
CA GLY A 27 -24.95 -24.57 -5.99
C GLY A 27 -24.51 -23.31 -5.25
N TYR A 28 -25.43 -22.67 -4.52
CA TYR A 28 -25.19 -21.45 -3.73
C TYR A 28 -25.56 -21.64 -2.26
N CYS A 29 -24.59 -21.41 -1.38
CA CYS A 29 -24.72 -21.52 0.06
C CYS A 29 -25.17 -20.16 0.65
N THR A 30 -26.41 -20.06 1.12
CA THR A 30 -27.03 -18.76 1.45
C THR A 30 -26.53 -18.13 2.75
N ASP A 31 -25.95 -18.93 3.64
CA ASP A 31 -25.40 -18.53 4.93
C ASP A 31 -23.90 -18.16 4.84
N THR A 32 -23.12 -18.87 4.01
CA THR A 32 -21.68 -18.61 3.85
C THR A 32 -21.33 -17.78 2.62
N GLY A 33 -22.28 -17.58 1.70
CA GLY A 33 -22.05 -16.93 0.40
C GLY A 33 -21.21 -17.75 -0.58
N GLU A 34 -20.94 -19.03 -0.27
CA GLU A 34 -20.07 -19.88 -1.08
C GLU A 34 -20.80 -20.41 -2.33
N LEU A 35 -20.13 -20.35 -3.49
CA LEU A 35 -20.59 -20.91 -4.76
C LEU A 35 -19.83 -22.22 -5.07
N TYR A 36 -20.54 -23.20 -5.62
CA TYR A 36 -20.02 -24.54 -5.93
C TYR A 36 -20.47 -25.03 -7.31
N ILE A 37 -19.69 -25.92 -7.92
CA ILE A 37 -20.04 -26.72 -9.11
C ILE A 37 -19.85 -28.20 -8.77
N GLY A 38 -20.81 -29.06 -9.13
CA GLY A 38 -20.61 -30.51 -8.99
C GLY A 38 -19.53 -31.03 -9.94
N ASN A 39 -18.60 -31.82 -9.41
CA ASN A 39 -17.42 -32.27 -10.16
C ASN A 39 -17.55 -33.69 -10.74
N GLY A 40 -18.68 -34.37 -10.53
CA GLY A 40 -18.91 -35.73 -11.02
C GLY A 40 -18.23 -36.85 -10.21
N SER A 41 -17.50 -36.53 -9.14
CA SER A 41 -16.83 -37.51 -8.25
C SER A 41 -17.55 -37.68 -6.91
N GLY A 42 -18.86 -37.39 -6.86
CA GLY A 42 -19.62 -37.36 -5.60
C GLY A 42 -19.21 -36.21 -4.67
N ALA A 43 -18.56 -35.16 -5.22
CA ALA A 43 -18.12 -33.99 -4.48
C ALA A 43 -18.44 -32.69 -5.24
N ASN A 44 -18.30 -31.57 -4.54
CA ASN A 44 -18.51 -30.23 -5.08
C ASN A 44 -17.17 -29.48 -5.11
N THR A 45 -16.85 -28.87 -6.24
CA THR A 45 -15.72 -27.93 -6.33
C THR A 45 -16.20 -26.53 -5.98
N LYS A 46 -15.56 -25.91 -4.98
CA LYS A 46 -15.82 -24.51 -4.63
C LYS A 46 -15.30 -23.60 -5.75
N VAL A 47 -16.12 -22.63 -6.19
CA VAL A 47 -15.78 -21.66 -7.25
C VAL A 47 -15.16 -20.38 -6.67
N SER A 48 -14.92 -20.33 -5.35
CA SER A 48 -14.11 -19.27 -4.77
C SER A 48 -12.63 -19.64 -4.87
N VAL A 49 -11.79 -18.61 -4.81
CA VAL A 49 -10.36 -18.79 -4.48
C VAL A 49 -10.22 -19.64 -3.22
N SER A 50 -9.13 -20.40 -3.13
CA SER A 50 -8.84 -21.23 -1.97
C SER A 50 -8.87 -20.43 -0.67
N GLU A 51 -9.06 -21.09 0.46
CA GLU A 51 -9.01 -20.42 1.77
C GLU A 51 -7.68 -19.68 1.99
N ALA A 52 -6.60 -20.25 1.46
CA ALA A 52 -5.26 -19.66 1.50
C ALA A 52 -5.18 -18.37 0.66
N GLU A 53 -5.67 -18.39 -0.58
CA GLU A 53 -5.68 -17.21 -1.46
C GLU A 53 -6.62 -16.11 -0.93
N ARG A 54 -7.78 -16.49 -0.38
CA ARG A 54 -8.70 -15.55 0.27
C ARG A 54 -8.03 -14.87 1.47
N THR A 55 -7.32 -15.64 2.29
CA THR A 55 -6.59 -15.13 3.45
C THR A 55 -5.46 -14.20 3.00
N ALA A 56 -4.70 -14.57 1.96
CA ALA A 56 -3.63 -13.73 1.41
C ALA A 56 -4.17 -12.41 0.84
N TRP A 57 -5.31 -12.45 0.14
CA TRP A 57 -5.94 -11.23 -0.38
C TRP A 57 -6.44 -10.33 0.76
N ASN A 58 -7.16 -10.89 1.74
CA ASN A 58 -7.63 -10.14 2.91
C ASN A 58 -6.47 -9.54 3.72
N ALA A 59 -5.34 -10.25 3.86
CA ALA A 59 -4.15 -9.74 4.52
C ALA A 59 -3.54 -8.53 3.79
N LYS A 60 -3.57 -8.51 2.45
CA LYS A 60 -3.15 -7.33 1.68
C LYS A 60 -4.06 -6.12 1.90
N LEU A 61 -5.36 -6.34 2.05
CA LEU A 61 -6.33 -5.27 2.34
C LEU A 61 -6.17 -4.70 3.75
N THR A 62 -5.92 -5.53 4.75
CA THR A 62 -5.69 -5.05 6.12
C THR A 62 -4.31 -4.42 6.27
N ALA A 63 -3.29 -4.88 5.52
CA ALA A 63 -1.98 -4.24 5.47
C ALA A 63 -1.96 -2.90 4.70
N ALA A 64 -3.06 -2.52 4.04
CA ALA A 64 -3.17 -1.26 3.30
C ALA A 64 -3.15 -0.02 4.22
N SER A 65 -3.24 -0.17 5.55
CA SER A 65 -2.98 0.93 6.48
C SER A 65 -1.48 1.21 6.57
N LYS A 66 -0.98 2.10 5.71
CA LYS A 66 0.40 2.62 5.75
C LYS A 66 0.71 3.18 7.14
N THR A 67 1.57 2.51 7.90
CA THR A 67 2.11 3.07 9.14
C THR A 67 3.20 4.06 8.79
N TRP A 68 2.96 5.34 9.06
CA TRP A 68 3.94 6.40 8.87
C TRP A 68 4.95 6.42 10.03
N ILE A 69 6.22 6.45 9.68
CA ILE A 69 7.33 6.59 10.62
C ILE A 69 7.77 8.06 10.61
N ALA A 70 7.84 8.68 11.78
CA ALA A 70 8.37 10.01 11.95
C ALA A 70 9.92 9.96 12.03
N PRO A 71 10.66 10.57 11.09
CA PRO A 71 12.11 10.65 11.19
C PRO A 71 12.54 11.62 12.30
N THR A 72 13.73 11.40 12.85
CA THR A 72 14.44 12.44 13.59
C THR A 72 14.98 13.47 12.62
N LEU A 73 14.50 14.70 12.71
CA LEU A 73 15.00 15.80 11.89
C LEU A 73 16.38 16.28 12.39
N LEU A 74 17.27 16.56 11.45
CA LEU A 74 18.67 16.91 11.68
C LEU A 74 18.94 18.36 11.23
N ASN A 75 20.13 18.88 11.55
CA ASN A 75 20.64 20.14 10.99
C ASN A 75 19.67 21.34 11.09
N ASN A 76 18.96 21.46 12.22
CA ASN A 76 17.97 22.51 12.52
C ASN A 76 16.70 22.50 11.65
N TRP A 77 16.49 21.45 10.86
CA TRP A 77 15.20 21.22 10.23
C TRP A 77 14.14 20.94 11.29
N THR A 78 12.98 21.56 11.13
CA THR A 78 11.81 21.28 11.96
C THR A 78 10.56 21.17 11.11
N ASN A 79 9.52 20.52 11.63
CA ASN A 79 8.22 20.49 10.97
C ASN A 79 7.66 21.92 10.87
N TYR A 80 7.06 22.24 9.72
CA TYR A 80 6.47 23.56 9.51
C TYR A 80 5.34 23.86 10.51
N GLY A 81 4.43 22.90 10.70
CA GLY A 81 3.28 22.96 11.61
C GLY A 81 1.98 23.39 10.92
N GLY A 82 0.97 23.79 11.70
CA GLY A 82 -0.33 24.24 11.18
C GLY A 82 -1.16 23.10 10.59
N THR A 83 -1.65 23.28 9.36
CA THR A 83 -2.47 22.29 8.63
C THR A 83 -1.65 21.38 7.71
N GLU A 84 -0.32 21.53 7.70
CA GLU A 84 0.61 20.73 6.90
C GLU A 84 0.96 19.41 7.59
N ASP A 85 1.21 18.37 6.79
CA ASP A 85 1.70 17.10 7.31
C ASP A 85 3.08 17.25 7.98
N THR A 86 3.31 16.50 9.06
CA THR A 86 4.66 16.33 9.61
C THR A 86 5.50 15.44 8.70
N ALA A 87 6.82 15.67 8.69
CA ALA A 87 7.78 14.83 7.99
C ALA A 87 7.56 13.36 8.37
N GLY A 88 7.48 12.51 7.36
CA GLY A 88 7.22 11.10 7.55
C GLY A 88 7.60 10.28 6.34
N TYR A 89 7.93 9.01 6.58
CA TYR A 89 8.14 8.03 5.53
C TYR A 89 7.44 6.70 5.85
N THR A 90 7.14 5.92 4.84
CA THR A 90 6.58 4.56 4.98
C THR A 90 6.98 3.73 3.76
N LYS A 91 6.85 2.41 3.87
CA LYS A 91 7.06 1.48 2.75
C LYS A 91 5.86 0.57 2.62
N ASP A 92 5.32 0.47 1.41
CA ASP A 92 4.20 -0.43 1.14
C ASP A 92 4.66 -1.87 0.88
N SER A 93 3.68 -2.76 0.70
CA SER A 93 3.92 -4.19 0.44
C SER A 93 4.64 -4.47 -0.87
N ASP A 94 4.60 -3.52 -1.81
CA ASP A 94 5.24 -3.65 -3.12
C ASP A 94 6.69 -3.12 -3.11
N GLY A 95 7.16 -2.65 -1.94
CA GLY A 95 8.53 -2.17 -1.72
C GLY A 95 8.74 -0.71 -2.08
N PHE A 96 7.67 0.05 -2.35
CA PHE A 96 7.76 1.47 -2.63
C PHE A 96 7.76 2.30 -1.34
N VAL A 97 8.72 3.22 -1.27
CA VAL A 97 8.87 4.18 -0.19
C VAL A 97 8.10 5.45 -0.54
N HIS A 98 7.25 5.87 0.38
CA HIS A 98 6.48 7.10 0.32
C HIS A 98 7.06 8.10 1.31
N ILE A 99 7.15 9.37 0.91
CA ILE A 99 7.60 10.47 1.77
C ILE A 99 6.50 11.53 1.81
N LYS A 100 6.29 12.11 2.99
CA LYS A 100 5.37 13.22 3.21
C LYS A 100 5.97 14.31 4.09
N GLY A 101 5.24 15.41 4.15
CA GLY A 101 5.41 16.47 5.14
C GLY A 101 6.06 17.72 4.60
N THR A 102 6.02 18.76 5.43
CA THR A 102 6.57 20.08 5.11
C THR A 102 7.49 20.53 6.25
N VAL A 103 8.70 20.97 5.91
CA VAL A 103 9.75 21.34 6.87
C VAL A 103 10.22 22.78 6.67
N LYS A 104 10.89 23.34 7.68
CA LYS A 104 11.39 24.73 7.71
C LYS A 104 12.68 24.89 8.53
N LEU A 105 13.21 26.11 8.53
CA LEU A 105 14.34 26.65 9.32
C LEU A 105 15.74 26.05 9.05
N GLY A 106 15.84 24.97 8.28
CA GLY A 106 17.13 24.45 7.86
C GLY A 106 17.72 25.21 6.66
N TYR A 107 18.89 24.74 6.22
CA TYR A 107 19.65 25.31 5.11
C TYR A 107 19.86 24.27 4.00
N ALA A 108 20.09 24.75 2.78
CA ALA A 108 20.35 23.89 1.63
C ALA A 108 21.63 23.05 1.82
N ALA A 109 21.71 21.94 1.10
CA ALA A 109 22.75 20.91 1.17
C ALA A 109 22.93 20.21 2.53
N ALA A 110 22.13 20.55 3.54
CA ALA A 110 22.09 19.84 4.81
C ALA A 110 21.10 18.68 4.77
N VAL A 111 21.48 17.54 5.36
CA VAL A 111 20.57 16.40 5.53
C VAL A 111 19.42 16.80 6.45
N VAL A 112 18.19 16.62 5.97
CA VAL A 112 16.95 16.82 6.71
C VAL A 112 16.73 15.65 7.67
N TYR A 113 16.87 14.44 7.17
CA TYR A 113 16.93 13.19 7.94
C TYR A 113 17.52 12.07 7.08
N THR A 114 17.77 10.91 7.71
CA THR A 114 18.33 9.74 7.02
C THR A 114 17.34 8.58 7.04
N LEU A 115 17.06 8.00 5.89
CA LEU A 115 16.28 6.78 5.75
C LEU A 115 17.10 5.56 6.26
N PRO A 116 16.50 4.68 7.08
CA PRO A 116 17.16 3.47 7.53
C PRO A 116 17.35 2.47 6.37
N PRO A 117 18.28 1.51 6.49
CA PRO A 117 18.40 0.41 5.53
C PRO A 117 17.05 -0.26 5.24
N GLY A 118 16.83 -0.63 3.98
CA GLY A 118 15.55 -1.16 3.50
C GLY A 118 14.49 -0.11 3.16
N TYR A 119 14.78 1.19 3.37
CA TYR A 119 13.96 2.32 2.89
C TYR A 119 14.74 3.24 1.93
N ARG A 120 16.01 2.94 1.66
CA ARG A 120 16.89 3.78 0.83
C ARG A 120 16.70 3.44 -0.63
N PRO A 121 16.95 4.37 -1.57
CA PRO A 121 16.99 4.03 -2.99
C PRO A 121 18.34 3.38 -3.37
N ALA A 122 18.36 2.53 -4.40
CA ALA A 122 19.60 1.93 -4.90
C ALA A 122 20.56 2.92 -5.59
N LYS A 123 20.03 4.05 -6.09
CA LYS A 123 20.77 5.12 -6.76
C LYS A 123 20.28 6.47 -6.27
N THR A 124 21.09 7.50 -6.41
CA THR A 124 20.68 8.87 -6.10
C THR A 124 19.46 9.26 -6.93
N LEU A 125 18.40 9.66 -6.25
CA LEU A 125 17.18 10.21 -6.84
C LEU A 125 17.15 11.71 -6.67
N ARG A 126 16.60 12.42 -7.65
CA ARG A 126 16.39 13.87 -7.59
C ARG A 126 14.97 14.19 -8.03
N PHE A 127 14.24 14.90 -7.19
CA PHE A 127 12.87 15.29 -7.44
C PHE A 127 12.71 16.80 -7.35
N PRO A 128 11.94 17.42 -8.25
CA PRO A 128 11.53 18.81 -8.09
C PRO A 128 10.66 18.98 -6.85
N LEU A 129 10.75 20.14 -6.19
CA LEU A 129 9.87 20.52 -5.08
C LEU A 129 9.58 22.02 -5.08
N VAL A 130 8.54 22.38 -4.33
CA VAL A 130 8.21 23.77 -4.04
C VAL A 130 8.70 24.14 -2.64
N ALA A 131 9.40 25.26 -2.57
CA ALA A 131 9.67 26.00 -1.35
C ALA A 131 8.97 27.37 -1.45
N ALA A 132 8.85 28.09 -0.34
CA ALA A 132 8.06 29.33 -0.26
C ALA A 132 8.13 30.26 -1.46
N GLU A 133 9.30 30.83 -1.74
CA GLU A 133 9.49 31.73 -2.89
C GLU A 133 10.37 31.10 -3.98
N LYS A 134 10.71 29.82 -3.86
CA LYS A 134 11.68 29.14 -4.72
C LYS A 134 11.21 27.77 -5.17
N PHE A 135 11.68 27.37 -6.34
CA PHE A 135 11.60 25.99 -6.78
C PHE A 135 12.94 25.30 -6.53
N GLY A 136 12.92 24.18 -5.84
CA GLY A 136 14.11 23.45 -5.43
C GLY A 136 14.13 22.03 -5.97
N ALA A 137 15.13 21.27 -5.52
CA ALA A 137 15.15 19.83 -5.73
C ALA A 137 15.52 19.11 -4.44
N MET A 138 14.77 18.07 -4.09
CA MET A 138 15.14 17.11 -3.06
C MET A 138 16.00 16.03 -3.70
N THR A 139 17.10 15.72 -3.06
CA THR A 139 17.97 14.60 -3.37
C THR A 139 17.83 13.55 -2.29
N ILE A 140 17.70 12.29 -2.70
CA ILE A 140 17.80 11.13 -1.82
C ILE A 140 18.92 10.26 -2.34
N ASP A 141 19.99 10.11 -1.56
CA ASP A 141 21.14 9.31 -1.97
C ASP A 141 21.08 7.85 -1.44
N PRO A 142 21.93 6.94 -1.94
CA PRO A 142 21.95 5.54 -1.47
C PRO A 142 22.34 5.35 0.00
N SER A 143 22.89 6.35 0.68
CA SER A 143 23.10 6.29 2.14
C SER A 143 21.80 6.53 2.93
N GLY A 144 20.72 6.92 2.22
CA GLY A 144 19.44 7.30 2.78
C GLY A 144 19.34 8.78 3.12
N GLY A 145 20.36 9.58 2.82
CA GLY A 145 20.36 11.01 3.11
C GLY A 145 19.28 11.72 2.29
N VAL A 146 18.32 12.34 2.97
CA VAL A 146 17.29 13.19 2.36
C VAL A 146 17.69 14.65 2.57
N PHE A 147 18.00 15.37 1.49
CA PHE A 147 18.45 16.77 1.57
C PHE A 147 17.96 17.58 0.38
N PHE A 148 18.03 18.90 0.50
CA PHE A 148 17.64 19.82 -0.57
C PHE A 148 18.87 20.45 -1.24
N ASN A 149 18.86 20.62 -2.55
CA ASN A 149 19.95 21.26 -3.29
C ASN A 149 19.93 22.79 -3.09
N ASN A 150 21.01 23.47 -3.51
CA ASN A 150 21.48 24.81 -3.10
C ASN A 150 20.54 26.03 -3.24
N ASP A 151 19.26 25.87 -3.56
CA ASP A 151 18.31 26.99 -3.74
C ASP A 151 16.93 26.69 -3.17
N ILE A 152 16.86 26.56 -1.84
CA ILE A 152 15.60 26.48 -1.10
C ILE A 152 15.45 27.66 -0.15
N ASP A 153 14.23 28.15 -0.02
CA ASP A 153 13.88 29.04 1.09
C ASP A 153 13.57 28.19 2.33
N GLY A 154 14.14 28.55 3.48
CA GLY A 154 13.92 27.90 4.76
C GLY A 154 12.55 28.19 5.38
N THR A 155 11.72 29.04 4.77
CA THR A 155 10.37 29.37 5.26
C THR A 155 9.44 28.16 5.29
N TYR A 156 9.31 27.46 4.16
CA TYR A 156 8.72 26.12 4.08
C TYR A 156 9.28 25.38 2.86
N VAL A 157 9.40 24.06 2.97
CA VAL A 157 9.80 23.15 1.89
C VAL A 157 8.89 21.93 1.92
N SER A 158 8.11 21.71 0.86
CA SER A 158 7.26 20.53 0.74
C SER A 158 8.08 19.33 0.30
N MET A 159 7.94 18.21 1.00
CA MET A 159 8.70 16.98 0.75
C MET A 159 7.90 15.92 -0.02
N GLN A 160 6.70 16.24 -0.46
CA GLN A 160 5.85 15.27 -1.14
C GLN A 160 6.39 14.97 -2.54
N ILE A 161 6.73 13.70 -2.78
CA ILE A 161 7.26 13.20 -4.05
C ILE A 161 6.51 11.94 -4.50
N PRO A 162 6.56 11.60 -5.80
CA PRO A 162 6.21 10.25 -6.23
C PRO A 162 7.01 9.20 -5.47
N PRO A 163 6.40 8.05 -5.14
CA PRO A 163 7.10 7.01 -4.42
C PRO A 163 8.23 6.39 -5.26
N PHE A 164 9.23 5.81 -4.59
CA PHE A 164 10.37 5.17 -5.23
C PHE A 164 10.63 3.77 -4.65
N LEU A 165 11.23 2.87 -5.43
CA LEU A 165 11.58 1.54 -4.94
C LEU A 165 12.74 1.60 -3.94
N ALA A 166 12.56 0.92 -2.80
CA ALA A 166 13.67 0.66 -1.89
C ALA A 166 14.75 -0.19 -2.55
N GLU A 167 15.97 -0.13 -2.02
CA GLU A 167 17.10 -0.99 -2.38
C GLU A 167 16.66 -2.45 -2.34
N GLN A 168 16.88 -3.15 -3.47
CA GLN A 168 16.71 -4.59 -3.63
C GLN A 168 18.08 -5.27 -3.56
#